data_AF-A0A0G1YMX3-F1
#
_entry.id   AF-A0A0G1YMX3-F1
#
_cell.length_a   1.000
_cell.length_b   1.000
_cell.length_c   1.000
_cell.angle_alpha   90.00
_cell.angle_beta   90.00
_cell.angle_gamma   90.00
#
_symmetry.space_group_name_H-M   'P 1'
#
loop_
_entity.id
_entity.type
_entity.pdbx_description
1 polymer ?
#
loop_
_entity_poly.entity_id
_entity_poly.type
_entity_poly.pdbx_seq_one_letter_code
_entity_poly.pdbx_strand_id
1 'polypeptide(L)' 'VDIWAVPAKVTLGGRTSIFWNTKGVASCTETSPDGSFNENSLSGGASTVPLSGPTTFTISCLTPDGKPVTDYVTVNLSI' A
#
# COMPACT_ATOMS: atom_id res chain seq x y z
N VAL A 1 10.35 4.26 4.75
CA VAL A 1 9.52 3.22 4.10
C VAL A 1 8.73 3.98 3.07
N ASP A 2 8.69 3.49 1.85
CA ASP A 2 8.03 4.18 0.75
C ASP A 2 6.95 3.28 0.18
N ILE A 3 5.77 3.83 -0.03
CA ILE A 3 4.64 3.19 -0.70
C ILE A 3 4.06 4.14 -1.75
N TRP A 4 3.76 3.62 -2.93
CA TRP A 4 3.17 4.42 -4.01
C TRP A 4 2.26 3.55 -4.90
N ALA A 5 1.39 4.23 -5.65
CA ALA A 5 0.42 3.59 -6.52
C ALA A 5 0.62 4.03 -7.97
N VAL A 6 0.56 3.08 -8.91
CA VAL A 6 0.64 3.35 -10.35
C VAL A 6 -0.48 2.62 -11.09
N PRO A 7 -1.47 3.36 -11.61
CA PRO A 7 -1.70 4.81 -11.47
C PRO A 7 -2.26 5.22 -10.08
N ALA A 8 -1.96 6.43 -9.61
CA ALA A 8 -2.51 6.97 -8.36
C ALA A 8 -3.99 7.41 -8.47
N LYS A 9 -4.55 7.39 -9.68
CA LYS A 9 -5.95 7.67 -9.95
C LYS A 9 -6.51 6.62 -10.90
N VAL A 10 -7.69 6.09 -10.59
CA VAL A 10 -8.37 5.07 -11.41
C VAL A 10 -9.84 5.42 -11.57
N THR A 11 -10.48 4.98 -12.66
CA THR A 11 -11.93 5.10 -12.79
C THR A 11 -12.65 4.19 -11.80
N LEU A 12 -13.96 4.39 -11.60
CA LEU A 12 -14.78 3.46 -10.81
C LEU A 12 -14.67 2.02 -11.35
N GLY A 13 -14.39 1.07 -10.46
CA GLY A 13 -14.13 -0.33 -10.81
C GLY A 13 -12.74 -0.58 -11.44
N GLY A 14 -11.93 0.47 -11.59
CA GLY A 14 -10.55 0.39 -12.04
C GLY A 14 -9.65 -0.26 -10.99
N ARG A 15 -8.48 -0.71 -11.45
CA ARG A 15 -7.44 -1.31 -10.60
C ARG A 15 -6.17 -0.48 -10.70
N THR A 16 -5.39 -0.51 -9.63
CA THR A 16 -4.03 0.04 -9.64
C THR A 16 -3.04 -1.02 -9.15
N SER A 17 -1.75 -0.75 -9.30
CA SER A 17 -0.71 -1.53 -8.63
C SER A 17 -0.09 -0.69 -7.53
N ILE A 18 -0.04 -1.28 -6.34
CA ILE A 18 0.65 -0.71 -5.19
C ILE A 18 2.05 -1.29 -5.19
N PHE A 19 3.03 -0.42 -5.02
CA PHE A 19 4.44 -0.77 -4.90
C PHE A 19 4.96 -0.23 -3.59
N TRP A 20 5.88 -0.96 -2.99
CA TRP A 20 6.52 -0.56 -1.76
C TRP A 20 7.97 -0.98 -1.75
N ASN A 21 8.78 -0.20 -1.04
CA ASN A 21 10.17 -0.50 -0.82
C ASN A 21 10.63 0.06 0.53
N THR A 22 11.30 -0.77 1.31
CA THR A 22 11.72 -0.41 2.65
C THR A 22 13.20 -0.70 2.87
N LYS A 23 13.82 0.08 3.75
CA LYS A 23 15.24 -0.04 4.11
C LYS A 23 15.39 0.16 5.61
N GLY A 24 16.24 -0.66 6.24
CA GLY A 24 16.51 -0.56 7.68
C GLY A 24 15.36 -1.04 8.57
N VAL A 25 14.45 -1.86 8.04
CA VAL A 25 13.33 -2.47 8.78
C VAL A 25 13.42 -3.99 8.74
N ALA A 26 12.88 -4.65 9.77
CA ALA A 26 12.93 -6.10 9.96
C ALA A 26 11.69 -6.80 9.40
N SER A 27 10.53 -6.15 9.48
CA SER A 27 9.26 -6.65 8.95
C SER A 27 8.38 -5.50 8.49
N CYS A 28 7.53 -5.77 7.50
CA CYS A 28 6.54 -4.85 6.96
C CYS A 28 5.24 -5.58 6.70
N THR A 29 4.14 -4.85 6.76
CA THR A 29 2.82 -5.32 6.39
C THR A 29 2.08 -4.19 5.71
N GLU A 30 1.65 -4.46 4.48
CA GLU A 30 0.84 -3.56 3.68
C GLU A 30 -0.62 -3.98 3.80
N THR A 31 -1.52 -3.02 4.01
CA THR A 31 -2.95 -3.27 4.16
C THR A 31 -3.80 -2.21 3.46
N SER A 32 -5.00 -2.61 3.06
CA SER A 32 -6.10 -1.70 2.72
C SER A 32 -7.15 -1.65 3.85
N PRO A 33 -7.98 -0.60 3.93
CA PRO A 33 -8.95 -0.41 5.01
C PRO A 33 -10.06 -1.47 5.03
N ASP A 34 -10.36 -2.04 3.86
CA ASP A 34 -11.35 -3.10 3.64
C ASP A 34 -10.75 -4.51 3.74
N GLY A 35 -9.43 -4.63 3.95
CA GLY A 35 -8.70 -5.90 4.02
C GLY A 35 -8.58 -6.65 2.70
N SER A 36 -8.99 -6.05 1.57
CA SER A 36 -8.88 -6.68 0.24
C SER A 36 -7.45 -6.75 -0.29
N PHE A 37 -6.53 -6.02 0.33
CA PHE A 37 -5.11 -6.01 0.03
C PHE A 37 -4.32 -6.28 1.30
N ASN A 38 -3.50 -7.33 1.28
CA ASN A 38 -2.59 -7.65 2.37
C ASN A 38 -1.30 -8.28 1.83
N GLU A 39 -0.17 -7.66 2.15
CA GLU A 39 1.17 -8.14 1.80
C GLU A 39 2.07 -8.06 3.03
N ASN A 40 3.16 -8.83 3.04
CA ASN A 40 4.04 -8.96 4.21
C ASN A 40 5.54 -9.02 3.85
N SER A 41 5.92 -8.35 2.76
CA SER A 41 7.30 -8.36 2.27
C SER A 41 7.96 -6.99 2.45
N LEU A 42 9.29 -6.95 2.57
CA LEU A 42 10.02 -5.69 2.74
C LEU A 42 9.97 -4.78 1.50
N SER A 43 9.72 -5.37 0.33
CA SER A 43 9.59 -4.67 -0.93
C SER A 43 8.83 -5.54 -1.91
N GLY A 44 8.00 -4.93 -2.74
CA GLY A 44 7.21 -5.67 -3.71
C GLY A 44 6.28 -4.78 -4.51
N GLY A 45 5.43 -5.44 -5.28
CA GLY A 45 4.35 -4.80 -6.01
C GLY A 45 3.22 -5.79 -6.22
N ALA A 46 2.00 -5.36 -5.93
CA ALA A 46 0.79 -6.16 -6.09
C ALA A 46 -0.35 -5.32 -6.66
N SER A 47 -1.18 -5.94 -7.51
CA SER A 47 -2.35 -5.29 -8.07
C SER A 47 -3.52 -5.32 -7.09
N THR A 48 -4.29 -4.24 -7.05
CA THR A 48 -5.48 -4.15 -6.23
C THR A 48 -6.65 -4.92 -6.84
N VAL A 49 -7.64 -5.20 -6.00
CA VAL A 49 -8.99 -5.48 -6.48
C VAL A 49 -9.59 -4.24 -7.18
N PRO A 50 -10.70 -4.39 -7.94
CA PRO A 50 -11.45 -3.25 -8.45
C PRO A 50 -11.86 -2.29 -7.33
N LEU A 51 -11.48 -1.02 -7.44
CA LEU A 51 -11.77 -0.01 -6.43
C LEU A 51 -13.15 0.62 -6.69
N SER A 52 -14.00 0.63 -5.68
CA SER A 52 -15.33 1.26 -5.70
C SER A 52 -15.33 2.68 -5.12
N GLY A 53 -14.22 3.12 -4.55
CA GLY A 53 -14.05 4.39 -3.86
C GLY A 53 -12.59 4.75 -3.67
N PRO A 54 -12.29 5.99 -3.24
CA PRO A 54 -10.95 6.38 -2.85
C PRO A 54 -10.46 5.47 -1.71
N THR A 55 -9.30 4.85 -1.91
CA THR A 55 -8.77 3.83 -1.00
C THR A 55 -7.36 4.20 -0.57
N THR A 56 -7.10 4.21 0.72
CA THR A 56 -5.78 4.50 1.30
C THR A 56 -5.10 3.22 1.72
N PHE A 57 -4.02 2.86 1.02
CA PHE A 57 -3.17 1.74 1.36
C PHE A 57 -2.12 2.20 2.35
N THR A 58 -1.90 1.42 3.40
CA THR A 58 -0.97 1.73 4.48
C THR A 58 0.09 0.65 4.55
N ILE A 59 1.35 1.06 4.69
CA ILE A 59 2.45 0.17 5.04
C ILE A 59 2.82 0.40 6.51
N SER A 60 2.94 -0.67 7.28
CA SER A 60 3.38 -0.64 8.67
C SER A 60 4.54 -1.58 8.87
N CYS A 61 5.69 -1.03 9.26
CA CYS A 61 6.92 -1.76 9.44
C CYS A 61 7.48 -1.63 10.85
N LEU A 62 8.29 -2.60 11.26
CA LEU A 62 9.08 -2.54 12.48
C LEU A 62 10.56 -2.50 12.15
N THR A 63 11.27 -1.55 12.74
CA THR A 63 12.75 -1.56 12.74
C THR A 63 13.28 -2.74 13.55
N PRO A 64 14.55 -3.14 13.38
CA PRO A 64 15.19 -4.16 14.22
C PRO A 64 15.12 -3.85 15.72
N ASP A 65 15.07 -2.56 16.10
CA ASP A 65 14.92 -2.08 17.48
C ASP A 65 13.47 -2.09 17.97
N GLY A 66 12.52 -2.60 17.17
CA GLY A 66 11.09 -2.67 17.50
C GLY A 66 10.33 -1.34 17.35
N LYS A 67 10.93 -0.29 16.79
CA LYS A 67 10.23 0.99 16.54
C LYS A 67 9.33 0.87 15.30
N PRO A 68 8.05 1.27 15.37
CA PRO A 68 7.15 1.28 14.23
C PRO A 68 7.48 2.43 13.26
N VAL A 69 7.40 2.14 11.97
CA VAL A 69 7.54 3.10 10.87
C VAL A 69 6.43 2.82 9.88
N THR A 70 5.62 3.84 9.60
CA THR A 70 4.44 3.72 8.74
C THR A 70 4.47 4.75 7.63
N ASP A 71 3.89 4.41 6.48
CA ASP A 71 3.62 5.33 5.37
C ASP A 71 2.32 4.93 4.68
N TYR A 72 1.77 5.79 3.82
CA TYR A 72 0.52 5.51 3.13
C TYR A 72 0.42 6.16 1.75
N VAL A 73 -0.38 5.56 0.89
CA VAL A 73 -0.75 6.13 -0.42
C VAL A 73 -2.25 6.06 -0.61
N THR A 74 -2.85 7.18 -1.04
CA THR A 74 -4.27 7.26 -1.37
C THR A 74 -4.47 7.19 -2.87
N VAL A 75 -5.20 6.19 -3.32
CA VAL A 75 -5.64 6.03 -4.70
C VAL A 75 -7.00 6.69 -4.81
N ASN A 76 -7.10 7.72 -5.65
CA ASN A 76 -8.34 8.47 -5.84
C ASN A 76 -9.11 7.96 -7.06
N LEU A 77 -10.42 8.20 -7.08
CA LEU A 77 -11.19 7.99 -8.30
C LEU A 77 -11.00 9.16 -9.27
N SER A 78 -10.69 8.86 -10.53
CA SER A 78 -10.82 9.82 -11.62
C SER A 78 -12.29 9.88 -11.99
N ILE A 79 -12.94 10.99 -11.62
CA ILE A 79 -14.30 11.35 -12.03
C ILE A 79 -14.26 11.98 -13.42
#